data_AF-A0A1J4YQX0-F1
#
_entry.id   AF-A0A1J4YQX0-F1
#
_cell.length_a   1.000
_cell.length_b   1.000
_cell.length_c   1.000
_cell.angle_alpha   90.00
_cell.angle_beta   90.00
_cell.angle_gamma   90.00
#
_symmetry.space_group_name_H-M   'P 1'
#
loop_
_entity.id
_entity.type
_entity.pdbx_description
1 polymer ?
#
loop_
_entity_poly.entity_id
_entity_poly.type
_entity_poly.pdbx_seq_one_letter_code
_entity_poly.pdbx_strand_id
1 'polypeptide(L)'
;MPDTNGYLMGGPMMGIRLPSEQVGIIKATNCIIAMSDVLFPPAPPALPCIRCTRCAEACPAELQPQELYWFAKAKNFDKARKYNLFDCIECGACSYVCPSHIPLVQYYRFAKSEIWDQESNQKAADAARVRHEYHEFREEREKREKAEKLAERDRAAQAAKAQKAAAPPTLPPAGEVANVSPSATTVEADSESAIQLKIQQAIEQAKLQAATTTPKNTEQLTPEQRAQIAAIEARRAHIHELASTSVEASSAMLVEANTEVKSQPPTQSPQE
;
A
#
# COMPACT_ATOMS: atom_id res chain seq x y z
N MET A 1 27.04 -32.41 6.13
CA MET A 1 28.44 -32.41 6.59
C MET A 1 28.45 -31.82 8.00
N PRO A 2 29.28 -32.33 8.92
CA PRO A 2 29.17 -31.99 10.35
C PRO A 2 29.48 -30.52 10.68
N ASP A 3 30.27 -29.82 9.86
CA ASP A 3 30.69 -28.43 10.12
C ASP A 3 29.93 -27.37 9.31
N THR A 4 28.80 -27.74 8.69
CA THR A 4 28.02 -26.82 7.85
C THR A 4 27.01 -26.06 8.69
N ASN A 5 27.19 -24.74 8.78
CA ASN A 5 26.31 -23.84 9.54
C ASN A 5 25.21 -23.20 8.68
N GLY A 6 25.18 -23.44 7.35
CA GLY A 6 24.11 -22.98 6.47
C GLY A 6 24.45 -23.11 4.98
N TYR A 7 23.54 -22.68 4.12
CA TYR A 7 23.71 -22.74 2.65
C TYR A 7 23.57 -21.36 2.03
N LEU A 8 24.46 -21.06 1.10
CA LEU A 8 24.45 -19.84 0.31
C LEU A 8 24.06 -20.20 -1.13
N MET A 9 23.02 -19.57 -1.66
CA MET A 9 22.69 -19.66 -3.07
C MET A 9 23.47 -18.59 -3.84
N GLY A 10 24.28 -19.01 -4.81
CA GLY A 10 25.17 -18.14 -5.59
C GLY A 10 26.62 -18.20 -5.13
N GLY A 11 27.41 -17.21 -5.55
CA GLY A 11 28.85 -17.14 -5.23
C GLY A 11 29.14 -16.58 -3.82
N PRO A 12 30.39 -16.66 -3.35
CA PRO A 12 30.77 -16.24 -1.99
C PRO A 12 30.57 -14.74 -1.72
N MET A 13 30.57 -13.90 -2.76
CA MET A 13 30.42 -12.44 -2.64
C MET A 13 28.98 -11.95 -2.80
N MET A 14 28.24 -12.53 -3.76
CA MET A 14 26.89 -12.08 -4.16
C MET A 14 25.79 -13.02 -3.67
N GLY A 15 26.16 -14.14 -3.07
CA GLY A 15 25.20 -15.17 -2.71
C GLY A 15 24.25 -14.72 -1.60
N ILE A 16 23.08 -15.34 -1.59
CA ILE A 16 22.02 -15.08 -0.62
C ILE A 16 21.93 -16.29 0.30
N ARG A 17 21.88 -16.05 1.61
CA ARG A 17 21.72 -17.13 2.59
C ARG A 17 20.33 -17.73 2.45
N LEU A 18 20.28 -19.04 2.23
CA LEU A 18 19.02 -19.76 2.15
C LEU A 18 18.40 -19.88 3.55
N PRO A 19 17.08 -19.64 3.69
CA PRO A 19 16.40 -19.77 4.98
C PRO A 19 16.28 -21.24 5.43
N SER A 20 16.21 -22.19 4.49
CA SER A 20 16.15 -23.62 4.79
C SER A 20 16.68 -24.47 3.62
N GLU A 21 16.98 -25.74 3.89
CA GLU A 21 17.42 -26.73 2.88
C GLU A 21 16.30 -27.17 1.92
N GLN A 22 15.04 -26.86 2.26
CA GLN A 22 13.86 -27.29 1.50
C GLN A 22 13.45 -26.28 0.43
N VAL A 23 14.21 -25.20 0.26
CA VAL A 23 13.92 -24.17 -0.75
C VAL A 23 14.19 -24.72 -2.15
N GLY A 24 13.20 -24.56 -3.03
CA GLY A 24 13.32 -24.96 -4.42
C GLY A 24 14.40 -24.18 -5.16
N ILE A 25 15.13 -24.86 -6.03
CA ILE A 25 16.16 -24.29 -6.89
C ILE A 25 15.52 -23.79 -8.19
N ILE A 26 15.92 -22.62 -8.68
CA ILE A 26 15.44 -22.06 -9.95
C ILE A 26 16.53 -22.15 -11.02
N LYS A 27 16.17 -21.99 -12.31
CA LYS A 27 17.14 -22.03 -13.41
C LYS A 27 18.28 -21.00 -13.29
N ALA A 28 18.03 -19.90 -12.57
CA ALA A 28 18.99 -18.85 -12.28
C ALA A 28 19.97 -19.20 -11.13
N THR A 29 19.75 -20.31 -10.41
CA THR A 29 20.69 -20.78 -9.41
C THR A 29 21.93 -21.33 -10.09
N ASN A 30 23.04 -20.61 -9.97
CA ASN A 30 24.33 -21.03 -10.53
C ASN A 30 25.00 -22.10 -9.64
N CYS A 31 25.13 -21.82 -8.35
CA CYS A 31 25.77 -22.71 -7.38
C CYS A 31 25.13 -22.62 -6.00
N ILE A 32 25.34 -23.66 -5.17
CA ILE A 32 24.99 -23.68 -3.75
C ILE A 32 26.27 -23.97 -2.97
N ILE A 33 26.60 -23.12 -2.02
CA ILE A 33 27.81 -23.23 -1.19
C ILE A 33 27.37 -23.60 0.23
N ALA A 34 27.87 -24.74 0.73
CA ALA A 34 27.78 -25.10 2.13
C ALA A 34 28.75 -24.19 2.92
N MET A 35 28.20 -23.33 3.78
CA MET A 35 28.98 -22.41 4.61
C MET A 35 29.44 -23.11 5.88
N SER A 36 30.68 -22.82 6.27
CA SER A 36 31.21 -23.11 7.60
C SER A 36 31.87 -21.85 8.15
N ASP A 37 31.91 -21.70 9.47
CA ASP A 37 32.48 -20.50 10.12
C ASP A 37 33.99 -20.37 9.86
N VAL A 38 34.65 -21.50 9.57
CA VAL A 38 36.07 -21.55 9.19
C VAL A 38 36.31 -20.94 7.80
N LEU A 39 35.40 -21.19 6.85
CA LEU A 39 35.51 -20.68 5.48
C LEU A 39 34.94 -19.26 5.36
N PHE A 40 33.93 -18.93 6.16
CA PHE A 40 33.24 -17.65 6.17
C PHE A 40 33.19 -17.09 7.60
N PRO A 41 34.31 -16.52 8.10
CA PRO A 41 34.30 -15.88 9.40
C PRO A 41 33.35 -14.67 9.41
N PRO A 42 32.76 -14.33 10.58
CA PRO A 42 31.92 -13.14 10.69
C PRO A 42 32.71 -11.89 10.31
N ALA A 43 32.05 -10.98 9.58
CA ALA A 43 32.68 -9.73 9.19
C ALA A 43 33.04 -8.90 10.44
N PRO A 44 34.25 -8.30 10.49
CA PRO A 44 34.62 -7.42 11.59
C PRO A 44 33.74 -6.15 11.59
N PRO A 45 33.65 -5.45 12.74
CA PRO A 45 32.85 -4.24 12.82
C PRO A 45 33.33 -3.18 11.84
N ALA A 46 32.38 -2.44 11.25
CA ALA A 46 32.68 -1.39 10.30
C ALA A 46 33.41 -0.22 10.98
N LEU A 47 34.57 0.13 10.44
CA LEU A 47 35.38 1.27 10.85
C LEU A 47 35.08 2.51 9.98
N PRO A 48 35.40 3.73 10.44
CA PRO A 48 35.25 4.93 9.61
C PRO A 48 36.07 4.84 8.32
N CYS A 49 35.55 5.43 7.25
CA CYS A 49 36.20 5.46 5.94
C CYS A 49 37.47 6.33 5.99
N ILE A 50 38.62 5.75 5.65
CA ILE A 50 39.92 6.46 5.57
C ILE A 50 40.20 7.06 4.18
N ARG A 51 39.24 7.00 3.24
CA ARG A 51 39.37 7.52 1.85
C ARG A 51 40.60 7.02 1.08
N CYS A 52 40.87 5.72 1.15
CA CYS A 52 42.00 5.07 0.49
C CYS A 52 41.80 4.78 -1.02
N THR A 53 40.64 5.08 -1.59
CA THR A 53 40.31 4.91 -3.04
C THR A 53 40.37 3.48 -3.63
N ARG A 54 40.84 2.46 -2.89
CA ARG A 54 40.90 1.04 -3.34
C ARG A 54 39.56 0.50 -3.89
N CYS A 55 38.45 1.01 -3.38
CA CYS A 55 37.11 0.63 -3.84
C CYS A 55 36.81 1.03 -5.30
N ALA A 56 37.38 2.15 -5.78
CA ALA A 56 37.22 2.59 -7.16
C ALA A 56 38.04 1.70 -8.12
N GLU A 57 39.28 1.37 -7.75
CA GLU A 57 40.16 0.48 -8.53
C GLU A 57 39.58 -0.93 -8.70
N ALA A 58 38.90 -1.44 -7.68
CA ALA A 58 38.28 -2.77 -7.71
C ALA A 58 36.90 -2.81 -8.40
N CYS A 59 36.34 -1.66 -8.80
CA CYS A 59 34.99 -1.61 -9.32
C CYS A 59 34.95 -2.05 -10.81
N PRO A 60 34.26 -3.16 -11.16
CA PRO A 60 34.18 -3.61 -12.56
C PRO A 60 33.30 -2.71 -13.44
N ALA A 61 32.51 -1.82 -12.84
CA ALA A 61 31.65 -0.87 -13.53
C ALA A 61 32.25 0.55 -13.55
N GLU A 62 33.51 0.72 -13.11
CA GLU A 62 34.23 2.00 -13.12
C GLU A 62 33.48 3.17 -12.44
N LEU A 63 32.67 2.85 -11.43
CA LEU A 63 31.96 3.84 -10.62
C LEU A 63 32.88 4.46 -9.56
N GLN A 64 32.37 5.45 -8.84
CA GLN A 64 33.07 6.07 -7.69
C GLN A 64 32.41 5.70 -6.34
N PRO A 65 32.61 4.47 -5.82
CA PRO A 65 31.96 3.98 -4.61
C PRO A 65 32.14 4.89 -3.39
N GLN A 66 33.28 5.56 -3.26
CA GLN A 66 33.50 6.47 -2.14
C GLN A 66 32.43 7.57 -2.09
N GLU A 67 32.11 8.20 -3.22
CA GLU A 67 31.13 9.29 -3.27
C GLU A 67 29.70 8.76 -3.14
N LEU A 68 29.38 7.65 -3.84
CA LEU A 68 28.09 6.98 -3.70
C LEU A 68 27.80 6.60 -2.25
N TYR A 69 28.81 6.13 -1.49
CA TYR A 69 28.65 5.79 -0.08
C TYR A 69 28.23 7.00 0.76
N TRP A 70 28.86 8.15 0.56
CA TRP A 70 28.49 9.37 1.27
C TRP A 70 27.08 9.83 0.91
N PHE A 71 26.68 9.75 -0.36
CA PHE A 71 25.32 10.10 -0.77
C PHE A 71 24.27 9.13 -0.24
N ALA A 72 24.55 7.82 -0.28
CA ALA A 72 23.67 6.79 0.28
C ALA A 72 23.52 6.94 1.80
N LYS A 73 24.62 7.15 2.51
CA LYS A 73 24.63 7.37 3.96
C LYS A 73 23.88 8.65 4.36
N ALA A 74 24.04 9.71 3.58
CA ALA A 74 23.33 10.97 3.80
C ALA A 74 21.88 10.98 3.28
N LYS A 75 21.38 9.85 2.74
CA LYS A 75 20.06 9.74 2.08
C LYS A 75 19.84 10.79 0.98
N ASN A 76 20.90 11.22 0.31
CA ASN A 76 20.84 12.16 -0.81
C ASN A 76 20.72 11.39 -2.12
N PHE A 77 19.51 10.92 -2.40
CA PHE A 77 19.25 10.05 -3.55
C PHE A 77 19.35 10.76 -4.89
N ASP A 78 19.06 12.07 -4.96
CA ASP A 78 19.20 12.84 -6.20
C ASP A 78 20.65 12.91 -6.68
N LYS A 79 21.60 13.10 -5.76
CA LYS A 79 23.02 13.02 -6.10
C LYS A 79 23.42 11.60 -6.43
N ALA A 80 22.96 10.61 -5.67
CA ALA A 80 23.27 9.20 -5.97
C ALA A 80 22.83 8.80 -7.40
N ARG A 81 21.66 9.28 -7.87
CA ARG A 81 21.21 9.10 -9.26
C ARG A 81 22.13 9.76 -10.28
N LYS A 82 22.54 11.01 -10.03
CA LYS A 82 23.49 11.74 -10.91
C LYS A 82 24.85 11.07 -11.02
N TYR A 83 25.24 10.31 -10.00
CA TYR A 83 26.46 9.52 -9.95
C TYR A 83 26.24 8.07 -10.41
N ASN A 84 25.20 7.82 -11.21
CA ASN A 84 24.93 6.52 -11.84
C ASN A 84 24.85 5.35 -10.86
N LEU A 85 24.22 5.55 -9.69
CA LEU A 85 23.99 4.47 -8.71
C LEU A 85 23.32 3.23 -9.33
N PHE A 86 22.48 3.41 -10.36
CA PHE A 86 21.79 2.31 -11.02
C PHE A 86 22.69 1.41 -11.88
N ASP A 87 23.86 1.89 -12.30
CA ASP A 87 24.83 1.09 -13.05
C ASP A 87 25.59 0.11 -12.12
N CYS A 88 25.48 0.29 -10.80
CA CYS A 88 26.10 -0.62 -9.84
C CYS A 88 25.46 -2.00 -9.95
N ILE A 89 26.22 -3.03 -10.32
CA ILE A 89 25.72 -4.42 -10.40
C ILE A 89 25.73 -5.17 -9.06
N GLU A 90 25.98 -4.48 -7.95
CA GLU A 90 25.98 -5.05 -6.59
C GLU A 90 26.94 -6.25 -6.40
N CYS A 91 28.06 -6.25 -7.12
CA CYS A 91 29.01 -7.38 -7.15
C CYS A 91 29.78 -7.62 -5.85
N GLY A 92 29.78 -6.68 -4.90
CA GLY A 92 30.46 -6.84 -3.60
C GLY A 92 31.96 -6.52 -3.59
N ALA A 93 32.59 -6.32 -4.74
CA ALA A 93 34.04 -6.11 -4.85
C ALA A 93 34.54 -4.94 -3.97
N CYS A 94 33.81 -3.82 -3.96
CA CYS A 94 34.16 -2.64 -3.18
C CYS A 94 34.12 -2.87 -1.67
N SER A 95 33.15 -3.64 -1.17
CA SER A 95 33.04 -3.99 0.26
C SER A 95 34.19 -4.91 0.69
N TYR A 96 34.58 -5.85 -0.17
CA TYR A 96 35.62 -6.83 0.15
C TYR A 96 37.03 -6.20 0.23
N VAL A 97 37.38 -5.30 -0.68
CA VAL A 97 38.71 -4.66 -0.69
C VAL A 97 38.86 -3.53 0.35
N CYS A 98 37.76 -3.17 1.02
CA CYS A 98 37.73 -2.05 1.96
C CYS A 98 38.52 -2.38 3.24
N PRO A 99 39.60 -1.65 3.58
CA PRO A 99 40.35 -1.89 4.81
C PRO A 99 39.54 -1.56 6.07
N SER A 100 38.53 -0.68 5.94
CA SER A 100 37.61 -0.32 7.01
C SER A 100 36.44 -1.30 7.15
N HIS A 101 36.36 -2.36 6.32
CA HIS A 101 35.29 -3.37 6.32
C HIS A 101 33.87 -2.77 6.24
N ILE A 102 33.72 -1.67 5.48
CA ILE A 102 32.43 -1.00 5.30
C ILE A 102 31.58 -1.81 4.31
N PRO A 103 30.33 -2.20 4.65
CA PRO A 103 29.46 -2.94 3.75
C PRO A 103 28.83 -2.02 2.69
N LEU A 104 29.64 -1.48 1.79
CA LEU A 104 29.25 -0.50 0.76
C LEU A 104 28.04 -0.96 -0.07
N VAL A 105 28.02 -2.22 -0.49
CA VAL A 105 26.91 -2.76 -1.29
C VAL A 105 25.57 -2.76 -0.55
N GLN A 106 25.55 -2.93 0.78
CA GLN A 106 24.29 -2.86 1.54
C GLN A 106 23.70 -1.45 1.51
N TYR A 107 24.54 -0.41 1.58
CA TYR A 107 24.09 0.97 1.43
C TYR A 107 23.56 1.27 0.03
N TYR A 108 24.16 0.69 -1.02
CA TYR A 108 23.68 0.88 -2.39
C TYR A 108 22.36 0.15 -2.65
N ARG A 109 22.21 -1.07 -2.14
CA ARG A 109 20.93 -1.80 -2.17
C ARG A 109 19.83 -1.01 -1.48
N PHE A 110 20.11 -0.52 -0.28
CA PHE A 110 19.19 0.36 0.45
C PHE A 110 18.82 1.60 -0.38
N ALA A 111 19.81 2.31 -0.92
CA ALA A 111 19.56 3.51 -1.71
C ALA A 111 18.75 3.25 -2.99
N LYS A 112 19.00 2.14 -3.69
CA LYS A 112 18.20 1.77 -4.87
C LYS A 112 16.75 1.42 -4.50
N SER A 113 16.55 0.62 -3.46
CA SER A 113 15.21 0.28 -2.99
C SER A 113 14.41 1.53 -2.60
N GLU A 114 15.02 2.45 -1.85
CA GLU A 114 14.39 3.71 -1.47
C GLU A 114 14.03 4.58 -2.69
N ILE A 115 14.88 4.63 -3.72
CA ILE A 115 14.56 5.36 -4.95
C ILE A 115 13.38 4.71 -5.68
N TRP A 116 13.35 3.38 -5.78
CA TRP A 116 12.21 2.68 -6.38
C TRP A 116 10.91 2.89 -5.61
N ASP A 117 10.97 2.88 -4.28
CA ASP A 117 9.81 3.15 -3.43
C ASP A 117 9.31 4.58 -3.61
N GLN A 118 10.22 5.56 -3.67
CA GLN A 118 9.87 6.96 -3.96
C GLN A 118 9.23 7.12 -5.34
N GLU A 119 9.78 6.49 -6.38
CA GLU A 119 9.22 6.54 -7.73
C GLU A 119 7.86 5.84 -7.82
N SER A 120 7.69 4.71 -7.13
CA SER A 120 6.41 4.00 -7.05
C SER A 120 5.34 4.85 -6.37
N ASN A 121 5.69 5.47 -5.24
CA ASN A 121 4.79 6.37 -4.51
C ASN A 121 4.43 7.61 -5.34
N GLN A 122 5.38 8.19 -6.07
CA GLN A 122 5.13 9.33 -6.93
C GLN A 122 4.20 8.96 -8.10
N LYS A 123 4.44 7.83 -8.77
CA LYS A 123 3.56 7.32 -9.84
C LYS A 123 2.15 7.04 -9.32
N ALA A 124 2.02 6.48 -8.12
CA ALA A 124 0.73 6.24 -7.48
C ALA A 124 0.00 7.56 -7.15
N ALA A 125 0.72 8.57 -6.67
CA ALA A 125 0.18 9.90 -6.39
C ALA A 125 -0.27 10.61 -7.68
N ASP A 126 0.51 10.56 -8.75
CA ASP A 126 0.15 11.12 -10.05
C ASP A 126 -1.08 10.42 -10.65
N ALA A 127 -1.15 9.09 -10.56
CA ALA A 127 -2.32 8.33 -10.99
C ALA A 127 -3.56 8.67 -10.16
N ALA A 128 -3.42 8.91 -8.85
CA ALA A 128 -4.51 9.37 -8.00
C ALA A 128 -4.98 10.78 -8.38
N ARG A 129 -4.04 11.71 -8.64
CA ARG A 129 -4.35 13.07 -9.10
C ARG A 129 -5.12 13.06 -10.41
N VAL A 130 -4.65 12.32 -11.42
CA VAL A 130 -5.34 12.20 -12.72
C VAL A 130 -6.76 11.64 -12.56
N ARG A 131 -6.95 10.64 -11.68
CA ARG A 131 -8.30 10.11 -11.39
C ARG A 131 -9.21 11.15 -10.74
N HIS A 132 -8.67 11.95 -9.81
CA HIS A 132 -9.42 13.00 -9.14
C HIS A 132 -9.82 14.11 -10.10
N GLU A 133 -8.88 14.60 -10.92
CA GLU A 133 -9.14 15.61 -11.96
C GLU A 133 -10.22 15.15 -12.95
N TYR A 134 -10.22 13.87 -13.34
CA TYR A 134 -11.27 13.31 -14.20
C TYR A 134 -12.65 13.27 -13.51
N HIS A 135 -12.69 12.96 -12.22
CA HIS A 135 -13.92 12.97 -11.44
C HIS A 135 -14.49 14.39 -11.29
N GLU A 136 -13.65 15.36 -10.96
CA GLU A 136 -14.05 16.77 -10.85
C GLU A 136 -14.57 17.31 -12.17
N PHE A 137 -13.91 16.97 -13.29
CA PHE A 137 -14.38 17.35 -14.62
C PHE A 137 -15.79 16.80 -14.91
N ARG A 138 -16.05 15.53 -14.55
CA ARG A 138 -17.40 14.94 -14.70
C ARG A 138 -18.43 15.64 -13.82
N GLU A 139 -18.09 15.92 -12.56
CA GLU A 139 -19.00 16.63 -11.66
C GLU A 139 -19.30 18.06 -12.14
N GLU A 140 -18.31 18.79 -12.63
CA GLU A 140 -18.49 20.17 -13.10
C GLU A 140 -19.39 20.21 -14.36
N ARG A 141 -19.21 19.24 -15.27
CA ARG A 141 -20.10 19.05 -16.43
C ARG A 141 -21.54 18.81 -15.98
N GLU A 142 -21.76 17.89 -15.05
CA GLU A 142 -23.11 17.60 -14.53
C GLU A 142 -23.72 18.76 -13.73
N LYS A 143 -22.93 19.46 -12.91
CA LYS A 143 -23.37 20.65 -12.15
C LYS A 143 -23.76 21.79 -13.09
N ARG A 144 -22.99 22.04 -14.14
CA ARG A 144 -23.29 23.05 -15.17
C ARG A 144 -24.58 22.71 -15.92
N GLU A 145 -24.72 21.48 -16.39
CA GLU A 145 -25.94 21.04 -17.10
C GLU A 145 -27.18 21.09 -16.20
N LYS A 146 -27.05 20.79 -14.89
CA LYS A 146 -28.14 20.94 -13.91
C LYS A 146 -28.47 22.42 -13.65
N ALA A 147 -27.47 23.28 -13.54
CA ALA A 147 -27.67 24.72 -13.32
C ALA A 147 -28.34 25.40 -14.52
N GLU A 148 -27.96 25.04 -15.75
CA GLU A 148 -28.59 25.52 -16.98
C GLU A 148 -30.05 25.10 -17.07
N LYS A 149 -30.37 23.82 -16.78
CA LYS A 149 -31.76 23.32 -16.75
C LYS A 149 -32.62 24.01 -15.69
N LEU A 150 -32.06 24.27 -14.50
CA LEU A 150 -32.78 24.98 -13.44
C LEU A 150 -33.04 26.44 -13.83
N ALA A 151 -32.04 27.12 -14.40
CA ALA A 151 -32.18 28.49 -14.88
C ALA A 151 -33.23 28.61 -16.00
N GLU A 152 -33.29 27.66 -16.93
CA GLU A 152 -34.33 27.63 -17.97
C GLU A 152 -35.72 27.37 -17.39
N ARG A 153 -35.86 26.43 -16.45
CA ARG A 153 -37.13 26.19 -15.75
C ARG A 153 -37.61 27.43 -14.99
N ASP A 154 -36.71 28.12 -14.30
CA ASP A 154 -37.06 29.30 -13.51
C ASP A 154 -37.41 30.49 -14.42
N ARG A 155 -36.70 30.69 -15.55
CA ARG A 155 -37.09 31.68 -16.58
C ARG A 155 -38.45 31.37 -17.20
N ALA A 156 -38.73 30.12 -17.53
CA ALA A 156 -40.03 29.69 -18.07
C ALA A 156 -41.16 29.90 -17.04
N ALA A 157 -40.92 29.59 -15.77
CA ALA A 157 -41.87 29.83 -14.69
C ALA A 157 -42.14 31.33 -14.47
N GLN A 158 -41.11 32.19 -14.56
CA GLN A 158 -41.27 33.64 -14.49
C GLN A 158 -42.03 34.20 -15.71
N ALA A 159 -41.75 33.71 -16.92
CA ALA A 159 -42.50 34.09 -18.12
C ALA A 159 -43.98 33.69 -18.02
N ALA A 160 -44.28 32.49 -17.51
CA ALA A 160 -45.66 32.03 -17.27
C ALA A 160 -46.36 32.87 -16.18
N LYS A 161 -45.65 33.28 -15.12
CA LYS A 161 -46.18 34.20 -14.10
C LYS A 161 -46.43 35.60 -14.66
N ALA A 162 -45.55 36.12 -15.52
CA ALA A 162 -45.72 37.41 -16.18
C ALA A 162 -46.92 37.42 -17.14
N GLN A 163 -47.14 36.32 -17.88
CA GLN A 163 -48.32 36.17 -18.74
C GLN A 163 -49.63 36.07 -17.93
N LYS A 164 -49.63 35.42 -16.75
CA LYS A 164 -50.80 35.40 -15.85
C LYS A 164 -51.07 36.74 -15.16
N ALA A 165 -50.05 37.57 -14.95
CA ALA A 165 -50.22 38.92 -14.37
C ALA A 165 -50.69 39.97 -15.39
N ALA A 166 -50.63 39.68 -16.70
CA ALA A 166 -51.06 40.57 -17.78
C ALA A 166 -52.49 40.30 -18.30
N ALA A 167 -53.27 39.41 -17.67
CA ALA A 167 -54.67 39.17 -18.01
C ALA A 167 -55.61 40.19 -17.30
N PRO A 168 -56.54 40.89 -17.99
CA PRO A 168 -57.43 41.88 -17.37
C PRO A 168 -58.52 41.24 -16.48
N PRO A 169 -59.09 41.98 -15.50
CA PRO A 169 -60.08 41.43 -14.58
C PRO A 169 -61.47 41.42 -15.24
N THR A 170 -62.10 40.25 -15.30
CA THR A 170 -63.54 40.16 -15.61
C THR A 170 -64.20 39.13 -14.69
N LEU A 171 -65.19 39.61 -13.93
CA LEU A 171 -66.11 38.90 -13.04
C LEU A 171 -67.50 38.76 -13.75
N PRO A 172 -68.43 37.91 -13.25
CA PRO A 172 -69.10 36.83 -13.99
C PRO A 172 -70.57 37.15 -14.38
N PRO A 173 -71.37 36.18 -14.89
CA PRO A 173 -72.29 35.46 -13.99
C PRO A 173 -72.58 33.97 -14.34
N ALA A 174 -73.47 33.39 -13.54
CA ALA A 174 -73.70 31.98 -13.20
C ALA A 174 -74.62 31.16 -14.14
N GLY A 175 -74.61 29.83 -13.96
CA GLY A 175 -75.64 28.91 -14.46
C GLY A 175 -75.31 27.40 -14.33
N GLU A 176 -75.86 26.75 -13.31
CA GLU A 176 -76.26 25.32 -13.08
C GLU A 176 -76.29 24.38 -14.33
N VAL A 177 -75.92 23.08 -14.36
CA VAL A 177 -76.39 21.87 -13.61
C VAL A 177 -75.53 20.60 -13.89
N ALA A 178 -75.45 19.71 -12.88
CA ALA A 178 -75.40 18.22 -12.90
C ALA A 178 -74.26 17.46 -13.64
N ASN A 179 -73.65 16.35 -13.19
CA ASN A 179 -73.67 15.45 -12.01
C ASN A 179 -72.50 14.42 -12.21
N VAL A 180 -72.15 13.68 -11.15
CA VAL A 180 -71.47 12.35 -11.07
C VAL A 180 -70.08 12.30 -10.39
N SER A 181 -70.14 11.97 -9.10
CA SER A 181 -69.29 11.05 -8.31
C SER A 181 -67.85 11.41 -7.87
N PRO A 182 -67.38 10.79 -6.76
CA PRO A 182 -66.53 11.44 -5.76
C PRO A 182 -65.05 11.04 -5.87
N SER A 183 -64.15 11.88 -5.36
CA SER A 183 -63.21 11.50 -4.28
C SER A 183 -62.17 12.61 -4.01
N ALA A 184 -62.06 12.94 -2.72
CA ALA A 184 -60.84 13.31 -1.98
C ALA A 184 -59.97 14.51 -2.43
N THR A 185 -60.21 15.61 -1.71
CA THR A 185 -59.29 16.51 -0.99
C THR A 185 -57.77 16.30 -1.11
N THR A 186 -57.10 17.42 -1.36
CA THR A 186 -55.68 17.78 -1.26
C THR A 186 -54.99 17.42 0.07
N VAL A 187 -53.76 16.89 0.02
CA VAL A 187 -52.60 17.43 0.78
C VAL A 187 -51.25 16.92 0.25
N GLU A 188 -50.34 17.88 0.08
CA GLU A 188 -48.89 17.72 -0.09
C GLU A 188 -48.27 17.20 1.21
N ALA A 189 -47.82 15.93 1.26
CA ALA A 189 -46.88 15.41 2.29
C ALA A 189 -46.22 14.05 1.95
N ASP A 190 -46.29 13.52 0.72
CA ASP A 190 -46.07 12.07 0.48
C ASP A 190 -44.89 11.69 -0.44
N SER A 191 -43.97 12.61 -0.78
CA SER A 191 -42.81 12.27 -1.63
C SER A 191 -41.60 11.79 -0.82
N GLU A 192 -41.32 12.36 0.34
CA GLU A 192 -40.17 11.96 1.18
C GLU A 192 -40.41 10.65 1.94
N SER A 193 -41.62 10.44 2.46
CA SER A 193 -42.01 9.22 3.17
C SER A 193 -42.06 8.01 2.23
N ALA A 194 -42.53 8.18 0.99
CA ALA A 194 -42.56 7.12 -0.02
C ALA A 194 -41.16 6.76 -0.55
N ILE A 195 -40.21 7.70 -0.59
CA ILE A 195 -38.81 7.43 -0.95
C ILE A 195 -38.09 6.71 0.19
N GLN A 196 -38.33 7.13 1.45
CA GLN A 196 -37.75 6.47 2.62
C GLN A 196 -38.26 5.03 2.79
N LEU A 197 -39.55 4.79 2.54
CA LEU A 197 -40.12 3.43 2.56
C LEU A 197 -39.53 2.55 1.44
N LYS A 198 -39.26 3.10 0.25
CA LYS A 198 -38.59 2.37 -0.85
C LYS A 198 -37.11 2.08 -0.55
N ILE A 199 -36.40 3.00 0.11
CA ILE A 199 -35.01 2.79 0.55
C ILE A 199 -34.96 1.70 1.63
N GLN A 200 -35.90 1.71 2.59
CA GLN A 200 -35.98 0.67 3.61
C GLN A 200 -36.32 -0.71 3.01
N GLN A 201 -37.27 -0.77 2.08
CA GLN A 201 -37.59 -1.99 1.34
C GLN A 201 -36.40 -2.49 0.50
N ALA A 202 -35.63 -1.59 -0.12
CA ALA A 202 -34.42 -1.95 -0.85
C ALA A 202 -33.29 -2.44 0.08
N ILE A 203 -33.13 -1.85 1.26
CA ILE A 203 -32.17 -2.31 2.28
C ILE A 203 -32.58 -3.67 2.84
N GLU A 204 -33.87 -3.89 3.07
CA GLU A 204 -34.39 -5.17 3.57
C GLU A 204 -34.28 -6.26 2.51
N GLN A 205 -34.58 -5.96 1.25
CA GLN A 205 -34.32 -6.86 0.12
C GLN A 205 -32.83 -7.13 -0.09
N ALA A 206 -31.96 -6.13 0.07
CA ALA A 206 -30.51 -6.32 0.00
C ALA A 206 -29.97 -7.16 1.17
N LYS A 207 -30.53 -7.01 2.37
CA LYS A 207 -30.23 -7.86 3.54
C LYS A 207 -30.72 -9.29 3.33
N LEU A 208 -31.90 -9.48 2.75
CA LEU A 208 -32.41 -10.80 2.39
C LEU A 208 -31.56 -11.44 1.29
N GLN A 209 -31.12 -10.68 0.28
CA GLN A 209 -30.21 -11.18 -0.75
C GLN A 209 -28.81 -11.50 -0.21
N ALA A 210 -28.30 -10.70 0.73
CA ALA A 210 -27.06 -10.98 1.45
C ALA A 210 -27.18 -12.22 2.36
N ALA A 211 -28.34 -12.45 2.97
CA ALA A 211 -28.63 -13.66 3.76
C ALA A 211 -28.88 -14.90 2.89
N THR A 212 -29.39 -14.73 1.66
CA THR A 212 -29.66 -15.83 0.70
C THR A 212 -28.40 -16.22 -0.08
N THR A 213 -27.38 -15.37 -0.11
CA THR A 213 -26.08 -15.69 -0.72
C THR A 213 -25.20 -16.39 0.31
N THR A 214 -25.65 -17.54 0.81
CA THR A 214 -24.76 -18.52 1.44
C THR A 214 -23.83 -19.09 0.35
N PRO A 215 -22.50 -19.15 0.58
CA PRO A 215 -21.58 -19.72 -0.40
C PRO A 215 -22.00 -21.16 -0.69
N LYS A 216 -22.25 -21.49 -1.97
CA LYS A 216 -22.77 -22.79 -2.45
C LYS A 216 -21.85 -24.01 -2.20
N ASN A 217 -20.97 -23.95 -1.21
CA ASN A 217 -19.89 -24.92 -1.03
C ASN A 217 -19.60 -25.22 0.46
N THR A 218 -20.64 -25.35 1.28
CA THR A 218 -20.51 -25.73 2.71
C THR A 218 -21.33 -26.97 3.08
N GLU A 219 -22.40 -27.29 2.35
CA GLU A 219 -23.37 -28.29 2.82
C GLU A 219 -23.19 -29.70 2.21
N GLN A 220 -22.55 -29.84 1.05
CA GLN A 220 -22.36 -31.12 0.36
C GLN A 220 -20.88 -31.48 0.15
N LEU A 221 -20.07 -31.44 1.21
CA LEU A 221 -18.70 -31.94 1.16
C LEU A 221 -18.60 -33.40 1.58
N THR A 222 -17.94 -34.20 0.75
CA THR A 222 -17.56 -35.59 1.06
C THR A 222 -16.65 -35.64 2.29
N PRO A 223 -16.64 -36.76 3.05
CA PRO A 223 -15.81 -36.88 4.26
C PRO A 223 -14.31 -36.63 4.01
N GLU A 224 -13.80 -36.98 2.82
CA GLU A 224 -12.42 -36.72 2.43
C GLU A 224 -12.12 -35.24 2.24
N GLN A 225 -13.04 -34.48 1.63
CA GLN A 225 -12.89 -33.03 1.46
C GLN A 225 -12.93 -32.28 2.79
N ARG A 226 -13.72 -32.76 3.76
CA ARG A 226 -13.75 -32.20 5.13
C ARG A 226 -12.43 -32.42 5.86
N ALA A 227 -11.82 -33.60 5.70
CA ALA A 227 -10.50 -33.89 6.27
C ALA A 227 -9.41 -33.00 5.65
N GLN A 228 -9.47 -32.74 4.34
CA GLN A 228 -8.54 -31.82 3.66
C GLN A 228 -8.69 -30.38 4.14
N ILE A 229 -9.92 -29.88 4.33
CA ILE A 229 -10.16 -28.54 4.86
C ILE A 229 -9.64 -28.41 6.29
N ALA A 230 -9.92 -29.39 7.15
CA ALA A 230 -9.40 -29.40 8.52
C ALA A 230 -7.86 -29.40 8.56
N ALA A 231 -7.21 -30.15 7.66
CA ALA A 231 -5.75 -30.15 7.53
C ALA A 231 -5.19 -28.79 7.04
N ILE A 232 -5.90 -28.11 6.12
CA ILE A 232 -5.53 -26.78 5.62
C ILE A 232 -5.72 -25.72 6.72
N GLU A 233 -6.81 -25.78 7.46
CA GLU A 233 -7.10 -24.86 8.57
C GLU A 233 -6.12 -25.03 9.73
N ALA A 234 -5.77 -26.26 10.09
CA ALA A 234 -4.72 -26.54 11.08
C ALA A 234 -3.37 -25.96 10.65
N ARG A 235 -3.02 -26.09 9.36
CA ARG A 235 -1.79 -25.49 8.81
C ARG A 235 -1.82 -23.96 8.86
N ARG A 236 -2.96 -23.35 8.54
CA ARG A 236 -3.13 -21.88 8.62
C ARG A 236 -3.05 -21.37 10.06
N ALA A 237 -3.69 -22.08 11.00
CA ALA A 237 -3.63 -21.74 12.43
C ALA A 237 -2.18 -21.81 12.94
N HIS A 238 -1.43 -22.85 12.54
CA HIS A 238 -0.02 -22.99 12.90
C HIS A 238 0.85 -21.86 12.32
N ILE A 239 0.63 -21.48 11.05
CA ILE A 239 1.32 -20.33 10.45
C ILE A 239 0.97 -19.03 11.18
N HIS A 240 -0.29 -18.85 11.58
CA HIS A 240 -0.74 -17.66 12.30
C HIS A 240 -0.15 -17.59 13.71
N GLU A 241 -0.02 -18.72 14.40
CA GLU A 241 0.61 -18.83 15.72
C GLU A 241 2.13 -18.56 15.63
N LEU A 242 2.81 -19.07 14.60
CA LEU A 242 4.21 -18.74 14.32
C LEU A 242 4.38 -17.24 14.01
N ALA A 243 3.44 -16.65 13.28
CA ALA A 243 3.44 -15.22 12.99
C ALA A 243 3.20 -14.38 14.27
N SER A 244 2.23 -14.73 15.11
CA SER A 244 1.94 -14.00 16.34
C SER A 244 3.08 -14.10 17.36
N THR A 245 3.65 -15.30 17.54
CA THR A 245 4.81 -15.50 18.42
C THR A 245 6.06 -14.76 17.91
N SER A 246 6.26 -14.65 16.60
CA SER A 246 7.36 -13.84 16.04
C SER A 246 7.20 -12.33 16.27
N VAL A 247 5.96 -11.83 16.28
CA VAL A 247 5.62 -10.43 16.59
C VAL A 247 5.76 -10.17 18.09
N GLU A 248 5.31 -11.09 18.93
CA GLU A 248 5.45 -11.00 20.39
C GLU A 248 6.92 -11.08 20.83
N ALA A 249 7.73 -11.96 20.23
CA ALA A 249 9.16 -12.05 20.48
C ALA A 249 9.89 -10.77 20.03
N SER A 250 9.53 -10.21 18.87
CA SER A 250 10.09 -8.93 18.40
C SER A 250 9.70 -7.76 19.31
N SER A 251 8.47 -7.77 19.83
CA SER A 251 7.98 -6.74 20.75
C SER A 251 8.63 -6.86 22.14
N ALA A 252 8.82 -8.07 22.65
CA ALA A 252 9.51 -8.33 23.92
C ALA A 252 10.99 -7.91 23.88
N MET A 253 11.71 -8.22 22.78
CA MET A 253 13.09 -7.75 22.60
C MET A 253 13.19 -6.23 22.53
N LEU A 254 12.17 -5.55 21.98
CA LEU A 254 12.12 -4.09 21.92
C LEU A 254 11.85 -3.45 23.30
N VAL A 255 11.08 -4.14 24.15
CA VAL A 255 10.83 -3.73 25.55
C VAL A 255 12.06 -3.94 26.42
N GLU A 256 12.76 -5.08 26.28
CA GLU A 256 14.00 -5.38 27.01
C GLU A 256 15.11 -4.37 26.67
N ALA A 257 15.29 -4.07 25.38
CA ALA A 257 16.24 -3.04 24.92
C ALA A 257 15.91 -1.64 25.48
N ASN A 258 14.63 -1.30 25.65
CA ASN A 258 14.22 -0.03 26.25
C ASN A 258 14.39 0.02 27.78
N THR A 259 14.30 -1.12 28.47
CA THR A 259 14.57 -1.20 29.92
C THR A 259 16.05 -1.13 30.26
N GLU A 260 16.94 -1.67 29.41
CA GLU A 260 18.41 -1.54 29.58
C GLU A 260 18.92 -0.12 29.30
N VAL A 261 18.28 0.61 28.38
CA VAL A 261 18.60 2.03 28.15
C VAL A 261 18.17 2.92 29.33
N LYS A 262 17.17 2.51 30.12
CA LYS A 262 16.66 3.29 31.26
C LYS A 262 17.38 3.01 32.60
N SER A 263 18.18 1.94 32.68
CA SER A 263 18.91 1.54 33.89
C SER A 263 20.38 1.99 33.93
N GLN A 264 20.90 2.64 32.87
CA GLN A 264 22.23 3.26 32.87
C GLN A 264 22.19 4.63 33.58
N PRO A 265 22.99 4.84 34.66
CA PRO A 265 23.06 6.15 35.32
C PRO A 265 23.81 7.18 34.44
N PRO A 266 23.49 8.48 34.54
CA PRO A 266 24.09 9.52 33.70
C PRO A 266 25.59 9.67 34.02
N THR A 267 26.43 9.43 33.02
CA THR A 267 27.88 9.70 33.05
C THR A 267 28.14 11.19 33.26
N GLN A 268 28.78 11.52 34.39
CA GLN A 268 29.25 12.87 34.69
C GLN A 268 30.35 13.30 33.71
N SER A 269 30.24 14.53 33.20
CA SER A 269 31.24 15.20 32.36
C SER A 269 32.48 15.60 33.18
N PRO A 270 33.71 15.49 32.65
CA PRO A 270 34.89 16.02 33.33
C PRO A 270 34.90 17.56 33.22
N GLN A 271 34.92 18.24 34.36
CA GLN A 271 35.47 19.58 34.47
C GLN A 271 36.97 19.45 34.76
N GLU A 272 37.80 19.90 33.82
CA GLU A 272 39.04 20.69 33.97
C GLU A 272 39.73 20.85 32.60
#